data_AF-W5M206-F1
#
_entry.id   AF-W5M206-F1
#
_cell.length_a   1.000
_cell.length_b   1.000
_cell.length_c   1.000
_cell.angle_alpha   90.00
_cell.angle_beta   90.00
_cell.angle_gamma   90.00
#
_symmetry.space_group_name_H-M   'P 1'
#
loop_
_entity.id
_entity.type
_entity.pdbx_description
1 polymer ?
#
loop_
_entity_poly.entity_id
_entity_poly.type
_entity_poly.pdbx_seq_one_letter_code
_entity_poly.pdbx_strand_id
1 'polypeptide(L)'
;AIVRVENAKAFVISAYFDDRFSPGMVRIIGIVYRAGYPNFYCHFSDTKQILTIKAKVLVHNEHFNFPYGTADFLCKTPAGAGDFPFVHVGVSPQMDPPGSFLKIRNTVKNISADFPSKFSVCISTMFGNYSNVLQVVQAVEMYRILGAHRVIFYKSSCSALMQSVLDYYTTLGVVEVIPWNIHLHLKASAGWQPHVHPGDLHYYGQVTALNDCIYYNMYSSHYVVLNDIDEVIVPNLHQDWGEMMRFLSRRHLGVNAFLFENAVFPYSVFGDNGTFDLERWASIPGVNILRHVHREPERFLTFNPRKLIVNPRAMIWTSVHNVPWLSGDWLKVSGTVARLHHYRTPEQPHLRKEDLIRDTTLWRYKASLTRNVDHVLQEVLEIPSSF
;
A
#
# COMPACT_ATOMS: atom_id res chain seq x y z
N ALA A 1 -1.04 13.24 -8.19
CA ALA A 1 -2.35 13.40 -8.84
C ALA A 1 -2.36 12.54 -10.09
N ILE A 2 -3.49 11.92 -10.43
CA ILE A 2 -3.62 11.12 -11.65
C ILE A 2 -3.82 12.07 -12.83
N VAL A 3 -2.98 11.96 -13.85
CA VAL A 3 -2.98 12.85 -15.02
C VAL A 3 -3.36 12.03 -16.25
N ARG A 4 -4.35 12.50 -17.00
CA ARG A 4 -4.74 11.88 -18.28
C ARG A 4 -3.72 12.24 -19.36
N VAL A 5 -3.34 11.26 -20.17
CA VAL A 5 -2.57 11.51 -21.40
C VAL A 5 -3.55 11.91 -22.50
N GLU A 6 -3.38 13.10 -23.05
CA GLU A 6 -4.25 13.62 -24.10
C GLU A 6 -4.21 12.74 -25.35
N ASN A 7 -5.36 12.60 -26.01
CA ASN A 7 -5.52 11.77 -27.21
C ASN A 7 -5.16 10.28 -27.02
N ALA A 8 -5.13 9.80 -25.77
CA ALA A 8 -4.93 8.39 -25.44
C ALA A 8 -5.88 7.90 -24.33
N LYS A 9 -6.11 6.59 -24.31
CA LYS A 9 -6.72 5.89 -23.17
C LYS A 9 -5.64 5.48 -22.17
N ALA A 10 -4.96 6.47 -21.62
CA ALA A 10 -3.84 6.29 -20.71
C ALA A 10 -3.79 7.38 -19.64
N PHE A 11 -3.23 7.03 -18.48
CA PHE A 11 -3.04 7.91 -17.33
C PHE A 11 -1.65 7.70 -16.74
N VAL A 12 -1.06 8.77 -16.21
CA VAL A 12 0.23 8.75 -15.50
C VAL A 12 0.04 9.24 -14.08
N ILE A 13 0.73 8.62 -13.14
CA ILE A 13 0.56 8.82 -11.68
C ILE A 13 1.76 9.58 -11.13
N SER A 14 2.96 9.12 -11.46
CA SER A 14 4.21 9.57 -10.84
C SER A 14 5.41 9.18 -11.69
N ALA A 15 6.52 9.90 -11.52
CA ALA A 15 7.77 9.68 -12.26
C ALA A 15 8.93 9.50 -11.29
N TYR A 16 9.74 8.47 -11.51
CA TYR A 16 10.89 8.12 -10.67
C TYR A 16 12.11 7.87 -11.54
N PHE A 17 13.25 8.45 -11.16
CA PHE A 17 14.53 8.02 -11.70
C PHE A 17 14.90 6.65 -11.11
N ASP A 18 15.27 5.72 -11.99
CA ASP A 18 15.59 4.33 -11.69
C ASP A 18 17.00 4.03 -12.23
N ASP A 19 17.96 4.09 -11.32
CA ASP A 19 19.41 3.92 -11.57
C ASP A 19 19.88 2.47 -11.43
N ARG A 20 18.96 1.54 -11.11
CA ARG A 20 19.25 0.10 -11.01
C ARG A 20 19.55 -0.54 -12.36
N PHE A 21 19.27 0.16 -13.46
CA PHE A 21 19.50 -0.27 -14.82
C PHE A 21 20.57 0.61 -15.49
N SER A 22 21.35 0.03 -16.42
CA SER A 22 22.34 0.77 -17.21
C SER A 22 21.99 0.74 -18.70
N PRO A 23 21.83 1.90 -19.37
CA PRO A 23 21.82 3.24 -18.76
C PRO A 23 20.59 3.42 -17.85
N GLY A 24 20.69 4.35 -16.88
CA GLY A 24 19.57 4.73 -16.02
C GLY A 24 18.36 5.21 -16.82
N MET A 25 17.18 5.13 -16.21
CA MET A 25 15.95 5.52 -16.89
C MET A 25 14.98 6.23 -15.96
N VAL A 26 14.07 7.01 -16.53
CA VAL A 26 12.88 7.49 -15.81
C VAL A 26 11.75 6.50 -16.05
N ARG A 27 11.24 5.93 -14.95
CA ARG A 27 10.05 5.08 -14.91
C ARG A 27 8.87 5.91 -14.49
N ILE A 28 7.86 5.98 -15.34
CA ILE A 28 6.60 6.66 -15.03
C ILE A 28 5.54 5.60 -14.82
N ILE A 29 4.98 5.55 -13.60
CA ILE A 29 3.92 4.61 -13.24
C ILE A 29 2.60 5.16 -13.79
N GLY A 30 1.83 4.29 -14.42
CA GLY A 30 0.66 4.64 -15.20
C GLY A 30 -0.39 3.55 -15.27
N ILE A 31 -1.45 3.84 -16.01
CA ILE A 31 -2.56 2.93 -16.32
C ILE A 31 -2.86 3.07 -17.81
N VAL A 32 -2.98 1.96 -18.54
CA VAL A 32 -3.28 1.97 -19.98
C VAL A 32 -4.41 1.02 -20.33
N TYR A 33 -5.16 1.37 -21.37
CA TYR A 33 -6.12 0.46 -21.99
C TYR A 33 -5.39 -0.65 -22.74
N ARG A 34 -5.65 -1.90 -22.37
CA ARG A 34 -4.80 -3.04 -22.77
C ARG A 34 -4.98 -3.50 -24.21
N ALA A 35 -6.15 -3.27 -24.81
CA ALA A 35 -6.43 -3.74 -26.17
C ALA A 35 -5.69 -2.94 -27.26
N GLY A 36 -5.16 -1.77 -26.92
CA GLY A 36 -4.35 -0.97 -27.83
C GLY A 36 -4.13 0.45 -27.31
N TYR A 37 -2.91 0.95 -27.55
CA TYR A 37 -2.50 2.30 -27.20
C TYR A 37 -1.51 2.85 -28.25
N PRO A 38 -1.44 4.18 -28.44
CA PRO A 38 -0.52 4.78 -29.40
C PRO A 38 0.95 4.66 -28.95
N ASN A 39 1.87 5.11 -29.79
CA ASN A 39 3.22 5.40 -29.33
C ASN A 39 3.17 6.55 -28.32
N PHE A 40 3.95 6.43 -27.25
CA PHE A 40 4.11 7.50 -26.26
C PHE A 40 5.52 8.06 -26.28
N TYR A 41 5.64 9.32 -25.86
CA TYR A 41 6.88 10.06 -25.79
C TYR A 41 6.98 10.76 -24.43
N CYS A 42 8.16 10.68 -23.81
CA CYS A 42 8.52 11.47 -22.65
C CYS A 42 9.18 12.76 -23.10
N HIS A 43 8.61 13.89 -22.72
CA HIS A 43 9.17 15.21 -22.90
C HIS A 43 9.77 15.66 -21.57
N PHE A 44 11.07 15.49 -21.44
CA PHE A 44 11.84 15.97 -20.30
C PHE A 44 12.02 17.48 -20.41
N SER A 45 11.77 18.19 -19.32
CA SER A 45 11.80 19.64 -19.29
C SER A 45 12.63 20.16 -18.11
N ASP A 46 13.51 21.09 -18.43
CA ASP A 46 14.17 21.99 -17.49
C ASP A 46 13.82 23.44 -17.87
N THR A 47 14.38 24.45 -17.20
CA THR A 47 14.06 25.85 -17.50
C THR A 47 14.57 26.35 -18.86
N LYS A 48 15.33 25.55 -19.62
CA LYS A 48 16.09 25.96 -20.82
C LYS A 48 15.75 25.15 -22.06
N GLN A 49 15.39 23.87 -21.92
CA GLN A 49 15.23 22.97 -23.06
C GLN A 49 14.21 21.84 -22.80
N ILE A 50 13.70 21.30 -23.91
CA ILE A 50 12.86 20.09 -23.92
C ILE A 50 13.60 18.99 -24.66
N LEU A 51 13.72 17.83 -24.03
CA LEU A 51 14.27 16.62 -24.62
C LEU A 51 13.16 15.58 -24.78
N THR A 52 12.91 15.15 -26.02
CA THR A 52 11.90 14.13 -26.30
C THR A 52 12.51 12.74 -26.49
N ILE A 53 11.95 11.74 -25.82
CA ILE A 53 12.37 10.33 -25.92
C ILE A 53 11.15 9.45 -26.09
N LYS A 54 11.18 8.52 -27.05
CA LYS A 54 10.12 7.53 -27.20
C LYS A 54 10.05 6.61 -25.97
N ALA A 55 8.87 6.49 -25.37
CA ALA A 55 8.64 5.64 -24.22
C ALA A 55 8.48 4.17 -24.64
N LYS A 56 9.08 3.26 -23.87
CA LYS A 56 8.73 1.84 -23.91
C LYS A 56 7.65 1.58 -22.86
N VAL A 57 6.47 1.18 -23.30
CA VAL A 57 5.37 0.81 -22.39
C VAL A 57 5.49 -0.65 -22.00
N LEU A 58 5.43 -0.93 -20.70
CA LEU A 58 5.30 -2.28 -20.16
C LEU A 58 4.02 -2.36 -19.34
N VAL A 59 3.08 -3.22 -19.75
CA VAL A 59 1.84 -3.45 -19.00
C VAL A 59 2.07 -4.59 -18.01
N HIS A 60 1.65 -4.40 -16.75
CA HIS A 60 1.75 -5.43 -15.72
C HIS A 60 0.77 -6.57 -16.04
N ASN A 61 1.19 -7.81 -15.81
CA ASN A 61 0.35 -8.99 -16.04
C ASN A 61 -0.80 -9.12 -15.01
N GLU A 62 -0.67 -8.49 -13.84
CA GLU A 62 -1.61 -8.56 -12.71
C GLU A 62 -2.81 -7.60 -12.89
N HIS A 63 -3.45 -7.67 -14.05
CA HIS A 63 -4.60 -6.84 -14.41
C HIS A 63 -5.94 -7.57 -14.22
N PHE A 64 -5.95 -8.85 -13.79
CA PHE A 64 -7.15 -9.63 -13.45
C PHE A 64 -8.26 -9.60 -14.53
N ASN A 65 -7.86 -9.70 -15.80
CA ASN A 65 -8.73 -9.57 -16.98
C ASN A 65 -9.53 -8.26 -17.11
N PHE A 66 -9.22 -7.21 -16.35
CA PHE A 66 -9.83 -5.89 -16.54
C PHE A 66 -9.34 -5.19 -17.82
N PRO A 67 -10.16 -4.31 -18.44
CA PRO A 67 -9.78 -3.63 -19.68
C PRO A 67 -8.54 -2.72 -19.56
N TYR A 68 -8.37 -2.06 -18.42
CA TYR A 68 -7.18 -1.27 -18.10
C TYR A 68 -6.27 -2.04 -17.16
N GLY A 69 -4.96 -1.82 -17.28
CA GLY A 69 -3.94 -2.40 -16.41
C GLY A 69 -2.91 -1.36 -15.99
N THR A 70 -2.28 -1.59 -14.83
CA THR A 70 -1.09 -0.86 -14.40
C THR A 70 0.02 -1.02 -15.44
N ALA A 71 0.75 0.04 -15.71
CA ALA A 71 1.83 0.02 -16.69
C ALA A 71 2.96 0.97 -16.29
N ASP A 72 4.15 0.68 -16.79
CA ASP A 72 5.30 1.56 -16.74
C ASP A 72 5.59 2.15 -18.10
N PHE A 73 5.79 3.46 -18.16
CA PHE A 73 6.34 4.16 -19.31
C PHE A 73 7.84 4.37 -19.03
N LEU A 74 8.68 3.60 -19.71
CA LEU A 74 10.12 3.61 -19.52
C LEU A 74 10.79 4.52 -20.54
N CYS A 75 11.46 5.55 -20.05
CA CYS A 75 12.16 6.51 -20.88
C CYS A 75 13.64 6.51 -20.50
N LYS A 76 14.46 5.95 -21.40
CA LYS A 76 15.91 5.86 -21.20
C LYS A 76 16.49 7.26 -21.08
N THR A 77 17.23 7.51 -20.02
CA THR A 77 17.88 8.79 -19.79
C THR A 77 19.17 8.82 -20.62
N PRO A 78 19.37 9.75 -21.57
CA PRO A 78 20.67 9.91 -22.19
C PRO A 78 21.68 10.37 -21.14
N ALA A 79 22.97 10.04 -21.33
CA ALA A 79 24.02 10.51 -20.44
C ALA A 79 23.93 12.04 -20.29
N GLY A 80 23.66 12.52 -19.07
CA GLY A 80 23.41 13.95 -18.77
C GLY A 80 21.96 14.31 -18.44
N ALA A 81 20.96 13.50 -18.80
CA ALA A 81 19.54 13.80 -18.52
C ALA A 81 19.07 13.48 -17.09
N GLY A 82 19.99 13.18 -16.17
CA GLY A 82 19.72 13.23 -14.73
C GLY A 82 19.47 14.64 -14.20
N ASP A 83 19.60 15.65 -15.05
CA ASP A 83 19.45 17.07 -14.73
C ASP A 83 18.02 17.60 -14.98
N PHE A 84 17.12 16.81 -15.56
CA PHE A 84 15.74 17.24 -15.82
C PHE A 84 14.85 17.00 -14.59
N PRO A 85 14.25 18.05 -14.00
CA PRO A 85 13.36 17.91 -12.84
C PRO A 85 11.94 17.45 -13.20
N PHE A 86 11.53 17.58 -14.47
CA PHE A 86 10.15 17.32 -14.88
C PHE A 86 10.04 16.48 -16.16
N VAL A 87 8.94 15.75 -16.27
CA VAL A 87 8.58 14.98 -17.47
C VAL A 87 7.08 15.07 -17.78
N HIS A 88 6.75 15.22 -19.06
CA HIS A 88 5.40 15.11 -19.58
C HIS A 88 5.30 13.89 -20.51
N VAL A 89 4.18 13.17 -20.49
CA VAL A 89 3.93 12.04 -21.41
C VAL A 89 2.88 12.44 -22.43
N GLY A 90 3.27 12.40 -23.71
CA GLY A 90 2.41 12.72 -24.85
C GLY A 90 2.38 11.58 -25.89
N VAL A 91 1.56 11.75 -26.93
CA VAL A 91 1.43 10.80 -28.05
C VAL A 91 2.17 11.22 -29.31
N SER A 92 2.82 12.39 -29.29
CA SER A 92 3.54 12.99 -30.41
C SER A 92 5.02 13.22 -30.05
N PRO A 93 5.98 13.10 -31.00
CA PRO A 93 7.36 13.52 -30.79
C PRO A 93 7.49 15.03 -30.56
N GLN A 94 6.57 15.81 -31.14
CA GLN A 94 6.47 17.25 -30.94
C GLN A 94 5.56 17.51 -29.73
N MET A 95 6.04 18.35 -28.81
CA MET A 95 5.23 18.77 -27.68
C MET A 95 4.43 20.01 -28.04
N ASP A 96 3.11 19.91 -28.03
CA ASP A 96 2.20 21.06 -28.12
C ASP A 96 1.84 21.52 -26.69
N PRO A 97 2.23 22.75 -26.27
CA PRO A 97 1.83 23.29 -24.97
C PRO A 97 0.32 23.56 -24.90
N PRO A 98 -0.31 23.51 -23.71
CA PRO A 98 0.27 23.28 -22.37
C PRO A 98 0.18 21.80 -21.92
N GLY A 99 1.32 21.17 -21.64
CA GLY A 99 1.38 19.81 -21.09
C GLY A 99 1.38 19.77 -19.56
N SER A 100 0.77 18.74 -18.96
CA SER A 100 0.88 18.46 -17.52
C SER A 100 2.19 17.75 -17.18
N PHE A 101 3.06 18.40 -16.41
CA PHE A 101 4.37 17.88 -16.03
C PHE A 101 4.36 17.19 -14.66
N LEU A 102 5.04 16.05 -14.58
CA LEU A 102 5.32 15.34 -13.33
C LEU A 102 6.74 15.68 -12.85
N LYS A 103 6.90 15.95 -11.56
CA LYS A 103 8.24 16.04 -10.94
C LYS A 103 8.87 14.65 -10.91
N ILE A 104 10.10 14.54 -11.43
CA ILE A 104 10.89 13.32 -11.35
C ILE A 104 11.46 13.21 -9.93
N ARG A 105 11.09 12.13 -9.24
CA ARG A 105 11.56 11.78 -7.90
C ARG A 105 12.78 10.87 -7.97
N ASN A 106 13.37 10.54 -6.83
CA ASN A 106 14.49 9.59 -6.72
C ASN A 106 15.77 10.02 -7.47
N THR A 107 15.99 11.34 -7.61
CA THR A 107 17.12 11.93 -8.36
C THR A 107 18.39 12.17 -7.53
N VAL A 108 18.36 11.90 -6.23
CA VAL A 108 19.49 12.17 -5.33
C VAL A 108 20.57 11.13 -5.53
N LYS A 109 21.77 11.56 -5.95
CA LYS A 109 22.93 10.69 -6.27
C LYS A 109 23.62 10.08 -5.05
N ASN A 110 23.49 10.70 -3.87
CA ASN A 110 24.07 10.22 -2.61
C ASN A 110 22.98 9.60 -1.74
N ILE A 111 22.61 8.37 -2.07
CA ILE A 111 21.70 7.59 -1.26
C ILE A 111 22.44 7.20 0.02
N SER A 112 22.11 7.85 1.14
CA SER A 112 22.61 7.44 2.45
C SER A 112 22.28 5.95 2.71
N ALA A 113 23.20 5.24 3.36
CA ALA A 113 22.91 3.93 3.94
C ALA A 113 21.85 4.03 5.06
N ASP A 114 21.73 5.22 5.67
CA ASP A 114 20.73 5.51 6.69
C ASP A 114 19.41 5.92 6.04
N PHE A 115 18.42 5.05 6.18
CA PHE A 115 17.05 5.33 5.79
C PHE A 115 16.36 6.20 6.86
N PRO A 116 15.64 7.26 6.47
CA PRO A 116 14.80 8.05 7.39
C PRO A 116 13.80 7.20 8.18
N SER A 117 13.24 6.18 7.54
CA SER A 117 12.28 5.24 8.15
C SER A 117 12.79 3.81 8.05
N LYS A 118 12.69 3.03 9.14
CA LYS A 118 12.93 1.58 9.06
C LYS A 118 11.79 0.87 8.34
N PHE A 119 10.55 1.26 8.64
CA PHE A 119 9.34 0.70 8.07
C PHE A 119 8.38 1.82 7.68
N SER A 120 7.81 1.70 6.48
CA SER A 120 6.64 2.46 6.05
C SER A 120 5.54 1.49 5.62
N VAL A 121 4.30 1.81 5.91
CA VAL A 121 3.13 0.99 5.54
C VAL A 121 2.40 1.66 4.37
N CYS A 122 2.10 0.90 3.33
CA CYS A 122 1.34 1.35 2.16
C CYS A 122 -0.06 0.76 2.21
N ILE A 123 -1.06 1.63 2.33
CA ILE A 123 -2.48 1.30 2.28
C ILE A 123 -3.04 1.78 0.94
N SER A 124 -3.36 0.82 0.07
CA SER A 124 -3.48 1.05 -1.36
C SER A 124 -4.74 1.75 -1.86
N THR A 125 -5.92 1.55 -1.26
CA THR A 125 -7.12 2.33 -1.66
C THR A 125 -8.13 2.44 -0.52
N MET A 126 -8.40 3.67 -0.06
CA MET A 126 -9.51 4.00 0.83
C MET A 126 -10.66 4.59 0.02
N PHE A 127 -11.76 3.86 -0.13
CA PHE A 127 -12.87 4.19 -1.03
C PHE A 127 -14.23 4.01 -0.35
N GLY A 128 -15.30 4.46 -1.04
CA GLY A 128 -16.67 4.16 -0.66
C GLY A 128 -17.16 4.90 0.60
N ASN A 129 -16.69 6.12 0.82
CA ASN A 129 -16.98 6.87 2.06
C ASN A 129 -16.55 6.09 3.31
N TYR A 130 -15.33 5.56 3.27
CA TYR A 130 -14.78 4.70 4.32
C TYR A 130 -14.91 5.33 5.71
N SER A 131 -15.49 4.58 6.66
CA SER A 131 -15.90 5.10 7.97
C SER A 131 -15.55 4.17 9.14
N ASN A 132 -14.68 3.17 8.95
CA ASN A 132 -14.25 2.26 10.00
C ASN A 132 -13.14 2.92 10.87
N VAL A 133 -13.53 3.95 11.61
CA VAL A 133 -12.67 4.86 12.38
C VAL A 133 -11.87 4.12 13.44
N LEU A 134 -12.55 3.33 14.30
CA LEU A 134 -11.90 2.63 15.39
C LEU A 134 -10.82 1.66 14.88
N GLN A 135 -11.12 0.90 13.83
CA GLN A 135 -10.16 -0.04 13.25
C GLN A 135 -8.96 0.66 12.62
N VAL A 136 -9.13 1.83 11.96
CA VAL A 136 -8.00 2.60 11.42
C VAL A 136 -7.09 3.11 12.54
N VAL A 137 -7.65 3.67 13.60
CA VAL A 137 -6.86 4.13 14.75
C VAL A 137 -6.10 2.94 15.37
N GLN A 138 -6.77 1.80 15.56
CA GLN A 138 -6.13 0.59 16.06
C GLN A 138 -5.03 0.06 15.13
N ALA A 139 -5.25 0.06 13.81
CA ALA A 139 -4.26 -0.40 12.83
C ALA A 139 -3.04 0.51 12.80
N VAL A 140 -3.23 1.84 12.71
CA VAL A 140 -2.11 2.82 12.70
C VAL A 140 -1.27 2.70 13.98
N GLU A 141 -1.91 2.64 15.15
CA GLU A 141 -1.18 2.49 16.41
C GLU A 141 -0.49 1.13 16.53
N MET A 142 -1.11 0.06 16.03
CA MET A 142 -0.48 -1.26 15.97
C MET A 142 0.75 -1.24 15.05
N TYR A 143 0.69 -0.58 13.88
CA TYR A 143 1.85 -0.41 13.00
C TYR A 143 2.99 0.34 13.70
N ARG A 144 2.68 1.41 14.44
CA ARG A 144 3.68 2.16 15.22
C ARG A 144 4.33 1.31 16.30
N ILE A 145 3.52 0.55 17.06
CA ILE A 145 4.00 -0.41 18.07
C ILE A 145 4.95 -1.44 17.44
N LEU A 146 4.68 -1.88 16.20
CA LEU A 146 5.51 -2.84 15.47
C LEU A 146 6.74 -2.21 14.80
N GLY A 147 6.90 -0.88 14.86
CA GLY A 147 8.07 -0.15 14.36
C GLY A 147 7.86 0.66 13.07
N ALA A 148 6.62 0.82 12.60
CA ALA A 148 6.31 1.73 11.51
C ALA A 148 6.55 3.19 11.90
N HIS A 149 7.23 3.91 11.02
CA HIS A 149 7.44 5.35 11.19
C HIS A 149 6.40 6.16 10.40
N ARG A 150 5.97 5.63 9.25
CA ARG A 150 5.02 6.29 8.35
C ARG A 150 3.98 5.33 7.83
N VAL A 151 2.77 5.84 7.59
CA VAL A 151 1.67 5.13 6.95
C VAL A 151 1.14 5.98 5.79
N ILE A 152 1.16 5.43 4.59
CA ILE A 152 0.75 6.11 3.36
C ILE A 152 -0.63 5.60 2.97
N PHE A 153 -1.61 6.49 2.94
CA PHE A 153 -2.97 6.20 2.50
C PHE A 153 -3.24 6.78 1.12
N TYR A 154 -3.56 5.91 0.17
CA TYR A 154 -4.13 6.32 -1.12
C TYR A 154 -5.63 6.49 -0.96
N LYS A 155 -6.07 7.74 -0.82
CA LYS A 155 -7.43 8.07 -0.40
C LYS A 155 -8.28 8.63 -1.52
N SER A 156 -9.40 7.97 -1.79
CA SER A 156 -10.47 8.47 -2.66
C SER A 156 -11.51 9.24 -1.86
N SER A 157 -12.15 8.59 -0.89
CA SER A 157 -13.19 9.21 -0.05
C SER A 157 -13.33 8.51 1.30
N CYS A 158 -13.66 9.29 2.32
CA CYS A 158 -13.88 8.84 3.70
C CYS A 158 -14.89 9.75 4.42
N SER A 159 -15.40 9.30 5.56
CA SER A 159 -16.28 10.11 6.41
C SER A 159 -15.55 11.33 6.99
N ALA A 160 -16.31 12.32 7.48
CA ALA A 160 -15.74 13.51 8.14
C ALA A 160 -14.90 13.14 9.37
N LEU A 161 -15.40 12.23 10.22
CA LEU A 161 -14.65 11.77 11.39
C LEU A 161 -13.35 11.03 10.99
N MET A 162 -13.39 10.23 9.93
CA MET A 162 -12.19 9.60 9.40
C MET A 162 -11.19 10.64 8.88
N GLN A 163 -11.68 11.71 8.23
CA GLN A 163 -10.83 12.81 7.78
C GLN A 163 -10.12 13.47 8.96
N SER A 164 -10.82 13.77 10.06
CA SER A 164 -10.22 14.33 11.28
C SER A 164 -9.12 13.43 11.86
N VAL A 165 -9.32 12.10 11.87
CA VAL A 165 -8.29 11.14 12.30
C VAL A 165 -7.06 11.20 11.39
N LEU A 166 -7.26 11.22 10.07
CA LEU A 166 -6.15 11.30 9.12
C LEU A 166 -5.39 12.63 9.23
N ASP A 167 -6.09 13.74 9.46
CA ASP A 167 -5.49 15.07 9.62
C ASP A 167 -4.67 15.16 10.92
N TYR A 168 -5.17 14.59 12.02
CA TYR A 168 -4.42 14.46 13.26
C TYR A 168 -3.10 13.70 13.04
N TYR A 169 -3.14 12.50 12.43
CA TYR A 169 -1.91 11.75 12.17
C TYR A 169 -0.98 12.40 11.13
N THR A 170 -1.54 13.15 10.18
CA THR A 170 -0.76 13.93 9.22
C THR A 170 0.00 15.05 9.93
N THR A 171 -0.62 15.71 10.89
CA THR A 171 0.00 16.76 11.72
C THR A 171 1.14 16.21 12.57
N LEU A 172 1.01 14.97 13.06
CA LEU A 172 2.07 14.26 13.77
C LEU A 172 3.20 13.73 12.84
N GLY A 173 3.05 13.82 11.52
CA GLY A 173 3.99 13.25 10.56
C GLY A 173 3.97 11.72 10.46
N VAL A 174 2.95 11.08 11.07
CA VAL A 174 2.77 9.61 11.06
C VAL A 174 2.08 9.15 9.79
N VAL A 175 1.10 9.91 9.32
CA VAL A 175 0.32 9.59 8.12
C VAL A 175 0.66 10.53 6.99
N GLU A 176 0.74 9.99 5.77
CA GLU A 176 0.68 10.77 4.55
C GLU A 176 -0.50 10.33 3.70
N VAL A 177 -1.31 11.29 3.26
CA VAL A 177 -2.46 11.04 2.41
C VAL A 177 -2.14 11.40 0.97
N ILE A 178 -2.14 10.40 0.08
CA ILE A 178 -2.02 10.57 -1.36
C ILE A 178 -3.43 10.63 -1.96
N PRO A 179 -3.83 11.74 -2.61
CA PRO A 179 -5.14 11.82 -3.28
C PRO A 179 -5.25 10.80 -4.41
N TRP A 180 -6.26 9.95 -4.35
CA TRP A 180 -6.49 8.83 -5.28
C TRP A 180 -7.81 8.95 -6.03
N ASN A 181 -7.92 10.00 -6.86
CA ASN A 181 -9.17 10.36 -7.54
C ASN A 181 -9.44 9.53 -8.82
N ILE A 182 -9.18 8.21 -8.78
CA ILE A 182 -9.31 7.34 -9.95
C ILE A 182 -10.74 7.32 -10.52
N HIS A 183 -11.74 7.51 -9.66
CA HIS A 183 -13.16 7.54 -10.02
C HIS A 183 -13.52 8.71 -10.95
N LEU A 184 -12.72 9.77 -11.01
CA LEU A 184 -12.90 10.88 -11.96
C LEU A 184 -12.46 10.50 -13.39
N HIS A 185 -11.79 9.36 -13.55
CA HIS A 185 -11.14 8.97 -14.80
C HIS A 185 -11.62 7.63 -15.33
N LEU A 186 -11.91 6.68 -14.44
CA LEU A 186 -12.29 5.31 -14.78
C LEU A 186 -13.40 4.83 -13.84
N LYS A 187 -14.27 3.95 -14.35
CA LYS A 187 -15.20 3.20 -13.51
C LYS A 187 -14.44 2.04 -12.86
N ALA A 188 -13.71 2.32 -11.79
CA ALA A 188 -12.92 1.27 -11.13
C ALA A 188 -13.84 0.22 -10.47
N SER A 189 -13.42 -1.04 -10.54
CA SER A 189 -14.17 -2.16 -9.96
C SER A 189 -14.05 -2.18 -8.43
N ALA A 190 -15.10 -2.68 -7.77
CA ALA A 190 -15.13 -2.94 -6.34
C ALA A 190 -14.57 -4.33 -5.95
N GLY A 191 -14.12 -5.13 -6.93
CA GLY A 191 -13.67 -6.50 -6.71
C GLY A 191 -12.64 -6.97 -7.72
N TRP A 192 -12.25 -8.23 -7.61
CA TRP A 192 -11.17 -8.82 -8.41
C TRP A 192 -11.66 -9.56 -9.66
N GLN A 193 -12.95 -9.90 -9.75
CA GLN A 193 -13.56 -10.58 -10.91
C GLN A 193 -14.40 -9.60 -11.72
N PRO A 194 -14.03 -9.27 -12.97
CA PRO A 194 -14.81 -8.35 -13.81
C PRO A 194 -16.27 -8.79 -14.04
N HIS A 195 -16.54 -10.09 -14.06
CA HIS A 195 -17.89 -10.62 -14.29
C HIS A 195 -18.82 -10.47 -13.06
N VAL A 196 -18.26 -10.45 -11.85
CA VAL A 196 -19.00 -10.28 -10.60
C VAL A 196 -19.02 -8.80 -10.19
N HIS A 197 -17.88 -8.14 -10.35
CA HIS A 197 -17.65 -6.74 -10.04
C HIS A 197 -17.18 -6.03 -11.30
N PRO A 198 -18.10 -5.56 -12.17
CA PRO A 198 -17.74 -4.91 -13.43
C PRO A 198 -17.02 -3.59 -13.19
N GLY A 199 -16.13 -3.25 -14.11
CA GLY A 199 -15.37 -2.01 -14.10
C GLY A 199 -14.24 -2.02 -15.13
N ASP A 200 -13.56 -0.89 -15.22
CA ASP A 200 -12.46 -0.65 -16.15
C ASP A 200 -11.11 -1.13 -15.57
N LEU A 201 -10.96 -1.08 -14.25
CA LEU A 201 -9.70 -1.31 -13.56
C LEU A 201 -9.91 -2.12 -12.27
N HIS A 202 -9.00 -3.05 -12.02
CA HIS A 202 -9.02 -3.92 -10.84
C HIS A 202 -9.05 -3.14 -9.53
N TYR A 203 -10.00 -3.46 -8.64
CA TYR A 203 -10.11 -3.04 -7.23
C TYR A 203 -9.63 -1.59 -6.97
N TYR A 204 -10.35 -0.60 -7.48
CA TYR A 204 -10.01 0.82 -7.30
C TYR A 204 -8.59 1.24 -7.74
N GLY A 205 -7.90 0.44 -8.56
CA GLY A 205 -6.52 0.69 -8.98
C GLY A 205 -5.46 0.29 -7.95
N GLN A 206 -5.77 -0.66 -7.07
CA GLN A 206 -4.90 -1.10 -5.97
C GLN A 206 -3.47 -1.43 -6.42
N VAL A 207 -3.32 -2.15 -7.54
CA VAL A 207 -2.01 -2.56 -8.06
C VAL A 207 -1.18 -1.34 -8.44
N THR A 208 -1.79 -0.33 -9.07
CA THR A 208 -1.09 0.92 -9.41
C THR A 208 -0.66 1.68 -8.15
N ALA A 209 -1.53 1.78 -7.14
CA ALA A 209 -1.21 2.44 -5.88
C ALA A 209 -0.07 1.74 -5.13
N LEU A 210 -0.07 0.40 -5.07
CA LEU A 210 0.99 -0.38 -4.43
C LEU A 210 2.34 -0.18 -5.13
N ASN A 211 2.37 -0.21 -6.46
CA ASN A 211 3.59 0.03 -7.21
C ASN A 211 4.07 1.48 -7.03
N ASP A 212 3.19 2.48 -7.08
CA ASP A 212 3.57 3.87 -6.76
C ASP A 212 4.17 4.00 -5.36
N CYS A 213 3.55 3.37 -4.37
CA CYS A 213 4.00 3.49 -2.98
C CYS A 213 5.39 2.89 -2.74
N ILE A 214 5.72 1.79 -3.42
CA ILE A 214 7.06 1.19 -3.37
C ILE A 214 8.11 2.17 -3.88
N TYR A 215 7.91 2.75 -5.07
CA TYR A 215 8.87 3.68 -5.66
C TYR A 215 8.93 4.99 -4.87
N TYR A 216 7.81 5.44 -4.33
CA TYR A 216 7.74 6.59 -3.42
C TYR A 216 8.61 6.42 -2.18
N ASN A 217 8.72 5.20 -1.67
CA ASN A 217 9.46 4.87 -0.47
C ASN A 217 10.88 4.30 -0.72
N MET A 218 11.29 4.15 -1.98
CA MET A 218 12.53 3.48 -2.39
C MET A 218 13.80 4.00 -1.70
N TYR A 219 13.88 5.31 -1.47
CA TYR A 219 15.02 5.96 -0.83
C TYR A 219 14.70 6.59 0.53
N SER A 220 13.48 6.41 1.05
CA SER A 220 13.08 6.91 2.37
C SER A 220 12.85 5.80 3.40
N SER A 221 12.64 4.56 2.95
CA SER A 221 12.28 3.44 3.82
C SER A 221 13.15 2.20 3.57
N HIS A 222 13.63 1.58 4.65
CA HIS A 222 14.38 0.33 4.53
C HIS A 222 13.47 -0.84 4.13
N TYR A 223 12.29 -0.93 4.75
CA TYR A 223 11.23 -1.87 4.38
C TYR A 223 9.92 -1.14 4.14
N VAL A 224 9.13 -1.68 3.22
CA VAL A 224 7.76 -1.25 2.93
C VAL A 224 6.81 -2.42 3.21
N VAL A 225 5.77 -2.16 3.99
CA VAL A 225 4.72 -3.12 4.32
C VAL A 225 3.51 -2.84 3.43
N LEU A 226 3.05 -3.84 2.69
CA LEU A 226 1.95 -3.74 1.74
C LEU A 226 0.71 -4.42 2.34
N ASN A 227 -0.15 -3.63 3.00
CA ASN A 227 -1.31 -4.12 3.74
C ASN A 227 -2.61 -3.42 3.28
N ASP A 228 -3.74 -4.08 3.49
CA ASP A 228 -5.04 -3.42 3.55
C ASP A 228 -5.29 -2.83 4.95
N ILE A 229 -6.34 -2.03 5.10
CA ILE A 229 -6.62 -1.32 6.36
C ILE A 229 -6.97 -2.28 7.51
N ASP A 230 -7.60 -3.41 7.18
CA ASP A 230 -8.09 -4.41 8.13
C ASP A 230 -7.08 -5.55 8.37
N GLU A 231 -5.81 -5.33 8.00
CA GLU A 231 -4.75 -6.34 8.01
C GLU A 231 -3.54 -5.90 8.83
N VAL A 232 -3.09 -6.72 9.79
CA VAL A 232 -1.87 -6.47 10.56
C VAL A 232 -0.96 -7.69 10.51
N ILE A 233 0.30 -7.52 10.09
CA ILE A 233 1.30 -8.58 10.20
C ILE A 233 1.79 -8.63 11.64
N VAL A 234 1.42 -9.66 12.39
CA VAL A 234 1.75 -9.82 13.80
C VAL A 234 2.87 -10.85 13.96
N PRO A 235 4.04 -10.46 14.50
CA PRO A 235 5.09 -11.39 14.87
C PRO A 235 4.66 -12.30 16.02
N ASN A 236 4.80 -13.61 15.82
CA ASN A 236 4.53 -14.62 16.84
C ASN A 236 5.78 -14.85 17.70
N LEU A 237 6.93 -15.00 17.04
CA LEU A 237 8.21 -15.33 17.69
C LEU A 237 8.96 -14.11 18.25
N HIS A 238 8.74 -12.94 17.68
CA HIS A 238 9.48 -11.71 18.00
C HIS A 238 8.57 -10.62 18.56
N GLN A 239 9.16 -9.54 19.09
CA GLN A 239 8.39 -8.43 19.68
C GLN A 239 7.92 -7.39 18.65
N ASP A 240 8.66 -7.19 17.56
CA ASP A 240 8.33 -6.18 16.56
C ASP A 240 8.85 -6.58 15.18
N TRP A 241 8.56 -5.77 14.16
CA TRP A 241 9.05 -6.04 12.80
C TRP A 241 10.57 -5.89 12.71
N GLY A 242 11.20 -5.01 13.47
CA GLY A 242 12.65 -4.83 13.46
C GLY A 242 13.41 -6.10 13.90
N GLU A 243 12.97 -6.72 14.98
CA GLU A 243 13.48 -8.00 15.47
C GLU A 243 13.24 -9.13 14.46
N MET A 244 12.01 -9.22 13.96
CA MET A 244 11.61 -10.23 12.98
C MET A 244 12.42 -10.13 11.69
N MET A 245 12.57 -8.92 11.14
CA MET A 245 13.31 -8.72 9.90
C MET A 245 14.82 -8.93 10.07
N ARG A 246 15.39 -8.62 11.24
CA ARG A 246 16.78 -9.01 11.57
C ARG A 246 16.95 -10.53 11.60
N PHE A 247 16.00 -11.26 12.19
CA PHE A 247 16.00 -12.72 12.23
C PHE A 247 15.92 -13.33 10.83
N LEU A 248 14.96 -12.87 10.02
CA LEU A 248 14.70 -13.36 8.67
C LEU A 248 15.88 -13.05 7.73
N SER A 249 16.34 -11.80 7.71
CA SER A 249 17.40 -11.36 6.77
C SER A 249 18.75 -12.02 7.05
N ARG A 250 19.05 -12.39 8.31
CA ARG A 250 20.28 -13.14 8.66
C ARG A 250 20.24 -14.59 8.21
N ARG A 251 19.06 -15.20 8.15
CA ARG A 251 18.87 -16.62 7.77
C ARG A 251 18.65 -16.82 6.28
N HIS A 252 18.19 -15.79 5.59
CA HIS A 252 17.79 -15.86 4.19
C HIS A 252 18.47 -14.74 3.40
N LEU A 253 19.78 -14.89 3.16
CA LEU A 253 20.56 -13.94 2.37
C LEU A 253 20.01 -13.87 0.93
N GLY A 254 19.95 -12.67 0.37
CA GLY A 254 19.42 -12.44 -0.99
C GLY A 254 17.89 -12.36 -1.09
N VAL A 255 17.16 -12.62 0.00
CA VAL A 255 15.70 -12.43 0.04
C VAL A 255 15.35 -10.96 0.27
N ASN A 256 14.49 -10.43 -0.61
CA ASN A 256 14.06 -9.03 -0.59
C ASN A 256 12.54 -8.85 -0.45
N ALA A 257 11.76 -9.93 -0.50
CA ALA A 257 10.33 -9.89 -0.26
C ALA A 257 9.90 -11.02 0.68
N PHE A 258 9.11 -10.69 1.69
CA PHE A 258 8.67 -11.61 2.74
C PHE A 258 7.15 -11.66 2.72
N LEU A 259 6.59 -12.84 2.45
CA LEU A 259 5.16 -13.05 2.26
C LEU A 259 4.59 -13.73 3.51
N PHE A 260 3.56 -13.11 4.10
CA PHE A 260 2.91 -13.53 5.33
C PHE A 260 1.52 -14.05 5.00
N GLU A 261 1.21 -15.27 5.42
CA GLU A 261 -0.08 -15.90 5.13
C GLU A 261 -1.22 -15.32 5.96
N ASN A 262 -2.35 -15.16 5.29
CA ASN A 262 -3.60 -14.71 5.84
C ASN A 262 -4.14 -15.64 6.93
N ALA A 263 -4.54 -15.04 8.06
CA ALA A 263 -5.35 -15.63 9.10
C ALA A 263 -6.58 -14.75 9.31
N VAL A 264 -7.75 -15.28 8.96
CA VAL A 264 -9.03 -14.57 9.05
C VAL A 264 -9.54 -14.56 10.49
N PHE A 265 -9.86 -13.39 11.05
CA PHE A 265 -10.42 -13.19 12.40
C PHE A 265 -11.84 -12.62 12.31
N PRO A 266 -12.88 -13.46 12.13
CA PRO A 266 -14.22 -12.99 11.81
C PRO A 266 -14.77 -11.96 12.79
N TYR A 267 -15.20 -10.81 12.28
CA TYR A 267 -15.87 -9.78 13.09
C TYR A 267 -17.16 -10.26 13.77
N SER A 268 -17.76 -11.36 13.29
CA SER A 268 -18.97 -11.95 13.85
C SER A 268 -18.73 -12.80 15.10
N VAL A 269 -17.47 -13.08 15.46
CA VAL A 269 -17.13 -13.95 16.60
C VAL A 269 -16.33 -13.19 17.65
N PHE A 270 -16.93 -13.01 18.82
CA PHE A 270 -16.29 -12.41 19.99
C PHE A 270 -15.59 -13.47 20.84
N GLY A 271 -14.40 -13.13 21.36
CA GLY A 271 -13.56 -14.02 22.17
C GLY A 271 -12.92 -13.38 23.39
N ASP A 272 -13.28 -12.14 23.70
CA ASP A 272 -12.72 -11.35 24.79
C ASP A 272 -13.51 -11.41 26.10
N ASN A 273 -14.65 -12.09 26.12
CA ASN A 273 -15.55 -12.19 27.29
C ASN A 273 -15.92 -10.82 27.87
N GLY A 274 -16.07 -9.81 27.01
CA GLY A 274 -16.41 -8.43 27.39
C GLY A 274 -15.27 -7.61 27.97
N THR A 275 -14.04 -8.13 27.98
CA THR A 275 -12.85 -7.39 28.46
C THR A 275 -12.64 -6.07 27.71
N PHE A 276 -13.02 -6.01 26.43
CA PHE A 276 -12.87 -4.81 25.59
C PHE A 276 -14.23 -4.21 25.17
N ASP A 277 -15.27 -4.43 25.98
CA ASP A 277 -16.51 -3.65 25.94
C ASP A 277 -16.30 -2.28 26.59
N LEU A 278 -15.47 -1.47 25.96
CA LEU A 278 -15.08 -0.16 26.47
C LEU A 278 -16.14 0.86 26.08
N GLU A 279 -16.89 1.37 27.06
CA GLU A 279 -17.97 2.35 26.84
C GLU A 279 -17.50 3.57 26.03
N ARG A 280 -16.30 4.06 26.31
CA ARG A 280 -15.66 5.17 25.58
C ARG A 280 -15.40 4.91 24.09
N TRP A 281 -15.40 3.65 23.64
CA TRP A 281 -15.28 3.29 22.22
C TRP A 281 -16.63 2.95 21.58
N ALA A 282 -17.71 2.84 22.37
CA ALA A 282 -19.01 2.35 21.90
C ALA A 282 -19.66 3.24 20.84
N SER A 283 -19.41 4.56 20.89
CA SER A 283 -19.92 5.53 19.91
C SER A 283 -19.02 5.70 18.68
N ILE A 284 -17.84 5.08 18.66
CA ILE A 284 -16.86 5.26 17.57
C ILE A 284 -17.17 4.26 16.45
N PRO A 285 -17.46 4.73 15.22
CA PRO A 285 -17.73 3.82 14.11
C PRO A 285 -16.55 2.88 13.84
N GLY A 286 -16.82 1.59 13.75
CA GLY A 286 -15.84 0.61 13.32
C GLY A 286 -15.73 -0.64 14.18
N VAL A 287 -14.78 -1.48 13.83
CA VAL A 287 -14.51 -2.75 14.51
C VAL A 287 -13.45 -2.55 15.60
N ASN A 288 -13.71 -3.06 16.80
CA ASN A 288 -12.70 -3.22 17.84
C ASN A 288 -11.95 -4.54 17.66
N ILE A 289 -10.76 -4.51 17.06
CA ILE A 289 -9.98 -5.71 16.72
C ILE A 289 -9.55 -6.53 17.95
N LEU A 290 -9.49 -5.91 19.14
CA LEU A 290 -9.13 -6.60 20.38
C LEU A 290 -10.17 -7.62 20.83
N ARG A 291 -11.41 -7.52 20.33
CA ARG A 291 -12.50 -8.45 20.68
C ARG A 291 -12.45 -9.75 19.88
N HIS A 292 -11.74 -9.75 18.76
CA HIS A 292 -11.72 -10.84 17.79
C HIS A 292 -10.42 -11.64 17.92
N VAL A 293 -10.45 -12.71 18.73
CA VAL A 293 -9.30 -13.58 19.01
C VAL A 293 -9.53 -15.03 18.60
N HIS A 294 -10.50 -15.27 17.71
CA HIS A 294 -10.71 -16.57 17.10
C HIS A 294 -10.47 -16.42 15.61
N ARG A 295 -9.55 -17.22 15.08
CA ARG A 295 -9.24 -17.24 13.67
C ARG A 295 -9.71 -18.53 13.00
N GLU A 296 -9.99 -18.43 11.72
CA GLU A 296 -10.26 -19.60 10.91
C GLU A 296 -9.02 -20.52 10.80
N PRO A 297 -9.22 -21.84 10.69
CA PRO A 297 -8.16 -22.78 10.37
C PRO A 297 -7.66 -22.57 8.93
N GLU A 298 -6.44 -23.05 8.67
CA GLU A 298 -5.83 -22.98 7.34
C GLU A 298 -6.64 -23.76 6.31
N ARG A 299 -6.79 -23.19 5.12
CA ARG A 299 -7.46 -23.85 3.99
C ARG A 299 -6.42 -24.55 3.12
N PHE A 300 -6.29 -25.86 3.28
CA PHE A 300 -5.25 -26.63 2.58
C PHE A 300 -5.49 -26.79 1.07
N LEU A 301 -6.75 -26.69 0.62
CA LEU A 301 -7.14 -26.95 -0.78
C LEU A 301 -7.40 -25.68 -1.59
N THR A 302 -7.22 -24.50 -1.01
CA THR A 302 -7.46 -23.22 -1.69
C THR A 302 -6.28 -22.29 -1.53
N PHE A 303 -6.12 -21.37 -2.50
CA PHE A 303 -5.14 -20.32 -2.38
C PHE A 303 -5.44 -19.47 -1.14
N ASN A 304 -4.47 -19.35 -0.24
CA ASN A 304 -4.56 -18.44 0.88
C ASN A 304 -3.85 -17.12 0.54
N PRO A 305 -4.57 -15.98 0.57
CA PRO A 305 -3.98 -14.67 0.33
C PRO A 305 -2.79 -14.37 1.24
N ARG A 306 -1.93 -13.46 0.78
CA ARG A 306 -0.71 -13.07 1.48
C ARG A 306 -0.53 -11.57 1.41
N LYS A 307 0.19 -11.03 2.39
CA LYS A 307 0.69 -9.65 2.38
C LYS A 307 2.17 -9.62 2.61
N LEU A 308 2.78 -8.49 2.29
CA LEU A 308 4.21 -8.45 2.02
C LEU A 308 4.92 -7.40 2.86
N ILE A 309 6.11 -7.75 3.34
CA ILE A 309 7.14 -6.78 3.72
C ILE A 309 8.25 -6.89 2.67
N VAL A 310 8.60 -5.78 2.02
CA VAL A 310 9.53 -5.76 0.89
C VAL A 310 10.64 -4.74 1.09
N ASN A 311 11.83 -5.03 0.55
CA ASN A 311 12.88 -4.03 0.33
C ASN A 311 12.52 -3.26 -0.96
N PRO A 312 12.16 -1.97 -0.88
CA PRO A 312 11.63 -1.25 -2.04
C PRO A 312 12.68 -1.05 -3.14
N ARG A 313 13.99 -1.05 -2.81
CA ARG A 313 15.06 -0.94 -3.82
C ARG A 313 15.18 -2.17 -4.69
N ALA A 314 14.74 -3.33 -4.21
CA ALA A 314 14.77 -4.57 -4.95
C ALA A 314 13.50 -4.82 -5.78
N MET A 315 12.42 -4.06 -5.58
CA MET A 315 11.13 -4.31 -6.23
C MET A 315 11.05 -3.63 -7.60
N ILE A 316 10.70 -4.39 -8.64
CA ILE A 316 10.38 -3.82 -9.96
C ILE A 316 8.87 -3.70 -10.08
N TRP A 317 8.13 -4.81 -9.93
CA TRP A 317 6.67 -4.89 -9.94
C TRP A 317 6.15 -5.66 -8.72
N THR A 318 5.03 -5.20 -8.17
CA THR A 318 4.25 -5.93 -7.17
C THR A 318 2.82 -6.18 -7.64
N SER A 319 2.19 -7.22 -7.08
CA SER A 319 0.75 -7.45 -7.08
C SER A 319 0.19 -7.23 -5.66
N VAL A 320 -1.07 -7.61 -5.45
CA VAL A 320 -1.73 -7.58 -4.13
C VAL A 320 -1.20 -8.67 -3.19
N HIS A 321 -0.89 -9.86 -3.73
CA HIS A 321 -0.51 -11.04 -2.92
C HIS A 321 0.83 -11.69 -3.32
N ASN A 322 1.53 -11.15 -4.30
CA ASN A 322 2.78 -11.70 -4.82
C ASN A 322 3.70 -10.58 -5.37
N VAL A 323 4.94 -10.94 -5.71
CA VAL A 323 5.94 -10.08 -6.35
C VAL A 323 6.30 -10.62 -7.74
N PRO A 324 5.62 -10.16 -8.82
CA PRO A 324 5.87 -10.68 -10.16
C PRO A 324 7.29 -10.44 -10.67
N TRP A 325 7.93 -9.35 -10.22
CA TRP A 325 9.28 -9.00 -10.67
C TRP A 325 10.06 -8.25 -9.59
N LEU A 326 11.13 -8.87 -9.12
CA LEU A 326 12.09 -8.32 -8.16
C LEU A 326 13.54 -8.71 -8.52
N SER A 327 14.49 -8.05 -7.88
CA SER A 327 15.88 -8.48 -7.77
C SER A 327 16.09 -9.31 -6.50
N GLY A 328 16.78 -10.44 -6.61
CA GLY A 328 16.90 -11.42 -5.53
C GLY A 328 15.64 -12.28 -5.39
N ASP A 329 15.47 -12.88 -4.21
CA ASP A 329 14.43 -13.88 -3.96
C ASP A 329 13.33 -13.37 -3.02
N TRP A 330 12.26 -14.17 -2.91
CA TRP A 330 11.19 -13.98 -1.96
C TRP A 330 11.06 -15.19 -1.02
N LEU A 331 10.54 -14.97 0.19
CA LEU A 331 10.35 -15.99 1.20
C LEU A 331 8.88 -16.01 1.66
N LYS A 332 8.27 -17.20 1.64
CA LYS A 332 7.06 -17.46 2.39
C LYS A 332 7.42 -17.64 3.87
N VAL A 333 7.02 -16.69 4.71
CA VAL A 333 7.32 -16.71 6.14
C VAL A 333 6.43 -17.73 6.84
N SER A 334 7.03 -18.57 7.69
CA SER A 334 6.28 -19.56 8.48
C SER A 334 5.30 -18.85 9.43
N GLY A 335 4.08 -19.38 9.54
CA GLY A 335 3.08 -18.94 10.52
C GLY A 335 3.54 -19.07 11.99
N THR A 336 4.62 -19.79 12.26
CA THR A 336 5.27 -19.83 13.58
C THR A 336 6.09 -18.57 13.89
N VAL A 337 6.60 -17.90 12.86
CA VAL A 337 7.37 -16.66 12.97
C VAL A 337 6.44 -15.46 13.03
N ALA A 338 5.47 -15.39 12.12
CA ALA A 338 4.48 -14.31 12.05
C ALA A 338 3.27 -14.71 11.20
N ARG A 339 2.13 -14.08 11.46
CA ARG A 339 0.88 -14.25 10.67
C ARG A 339 0.30 -12.90 10.29
N LEU A 340 -0.40 -12.87 9.16
CA LEU A 340 -1.25 -11.74 8.80
C LEU A 340 -2.60 -11.90 9.50
N HIS A 341 -2.88 -11.06 10.48
CA HIS A 341 -4.20 -10.94 11.09
C HIS A 341 -5.09 -10.13 10.16
N HIS A 342 -6.02 -10.77 9.48
CA HIS A 342 -7.01 -10.11 8.62
C HIS A 342 -8.35 -10.17 9.31
N TYR A 343 -8.88 -9.02 9.72
CA TYR A 343 -10.08 -9.06 10.55
C TYR A 343 -11.33 -9.45 9.74
N ARG A 344 -11.86 -8.75 8.76
CA ARG A 344 -12.93 -9.16 7.80
C ARG A 344 -14.16 -10.07 8.18
N THR A 345 -15.07 -10.17 7.21
CA THR A 345 -16.16 -11.17 7.15
C THR A 345 -15.58 -12.58 6.99
N PRO A 346 -16.16 -13.62 7.63
CA PRO A 346 -15.66 -15.00 7.51
C PRO A 346 -15.59 -15.47 6.06
N GLU A 347 -14.51 -16.19 5.74
CA GLU A 347 -14.33 -16.88 4.46
C GLU A 347 -14.83 -18.33 4.53
N GLN A 348 -15.00 -18.87 5.75
CA GLN A 348 -15.58 -20.18 6.02
C GLN A 348 -16.80 -20.04 6.94
N PRO A 349 -17.92 -19.48 6.45
CA PRO A 349 -19.10 -19.12 7.28
C PRO A 349 -19.83 -20.32 7.90
N HIS A 350 -19.49 -21.54 7.51
CA HIS A 350 -20.05 -22.79 8.05
C HIS A 350 -19.38 -23.23 9.36
N LEU A 351 -18.21 -22.67 9.69
CA LEU A 351 -17.50 -23.01 10.92
C LEU A 351 -18.19 -22.40 12.14
N ARG A 352 -18.32 -23.19 13.20
CA ARG A 352 -18.82 -22.71 14.48
C ARG A 352 -17.64 -22.20 15.33
N LYS A 353 -17.94 -21.47 16.41
CA LYS A 353 -16.90 -20.87 17.27
C LYS A 353 -15.93 -21.92 17.83
N GLU A 354 -16.44 -23.10 18.18
CA GLU A 354 -15.66 -24.25 18.66
C GLU A 354 -14.70 -24.84 17.62
N ASP A 355 -14.97 -24.61 16.33
CA ASP A 355 -14.11 -25.06 15.22
C ASP A 355 -13.02 -24.01 14.90
N LEU A 356 -13.09 -22.82 15.51
CA LEU A 356 -12.11 -21.75 15.33
C LEU A 356 -10.94 -21.87 16.32
N ILE A 357 -9.78 -21.39 15.88
CA ILE A 357 -8.55 -21.43 16.67
C ILE A 357 -8.46 -20.15 17.49
N ARG A 358 -8.43 -20.27 18.81
CA ARG A 358 -8.19 -19.14 19.70
C ARG A 358 -6.74 -18.66 19.57
N ASP A 359 -6.55 -17.43 19.11
CA ASP A 359 -5.26 -16.79 18.89
C ASP A 359 -5.26 -15.40 19.54
N THR A 360 -4.59 -15.29 20.69
CA THR A 360 -4.48 -14.04 21.47
C THR A 360 -3.16 -13.33 21.23
N THR A 361 -2.44 -13.61 20.15
CA THR A 361 -1.08 -13.09 19.96
C THR A 361 -1.04 -11.55 19.98
N LEU A 362 -2.02 -10.89 19.35
CA LEU A 362 -2.12 -9.42 19.34
C LEU A 362 -2.35 -8.84 20.75
N TRP A 363 -2.92 -9.60 21.70
CA TRP A 363 -3.11 -9.13 23.07
C TRP A 363 -1.81 -8.90 23.84
N ARG A 364 -0.66 -9.34 23.32
CA ARG A 364 0.65 -8.93 23.85
C ARG A 364 0.79 -7.40 23.89
N TYR A 365 0.15 -6.71 22.96
CA TYR A 365 0.23 -5.26 22.80
C TYR A 365 -0.99 -4.52 23.39
N LYS A 366 -1.94 -5.24 24.02
CA LYS A 366 -3.24 -4.66 24.43
C LYS A 366 -3.12 -3.40 25.28
N ALA A 367 -2.19 -3.38 26.24
CA ALA A 367 -2.05 -2.25 27.15
C ALA A 367 -1.58 -0.99 26.41
N SER A 368 -0.54 -1.12 25.57
CA SER A 368 -0.05 -0.01 24.74
C SER A 368 -1.07 0.41 23.70
N LEU A 369 -1.71 -0.55 23.02
CA LEU A 369 -2.68 -0.27 21.98
C LEU A 369 -3.90 0.48 22.53
N THR A 370 -4.50 -0.01 23.62
CA THR A 370 -5.65 0.65 24.25
C THR A 370 -5.30 2.06 24.70
N ARG A 371 -4.16 2.25 25.39
CA ARG A 371 -3.72 3.59 25.84
C ARG A 371 -3.52 4.55 24.66
N ASN A 372 -2.87 4.09 23.59
CA ASN A 372 -2.61 4.95 22.44
C ASN A 372 -3.89 5.31 21.68
N VAL A 373 -4.80 4.34 21.50
CA VAL A 373 -6.11 4.56 20.87
C VAL A 373 -6.92 5.57 21.68
N ASP A 374 -6.93 5.44 23.01
CA ASP A 374 -7.61 6.39 23.90
C ASP A 374 -7.09 7.82 23.73
N HIS A 375 -5.76 7.97 23.70
CA HIS A 375 -5.14 9.27 23.49
C HIS A 375 -5.55 9.88 22.15
N VAL A 376 -5.47 9.13 21.05
CA VAL A 376 -5.84 9.63 19.71
C VAL A 376 -7.31 10.04 19.67
N LEU A 377 -8.21 9.23 20.23
CA LEU A 377 -9.63 9.54 20.24
C LEU A 377 -9.96 10.78 21.10
N GLN A 378 -9.26 10.99 22.22
CA GLN A 378 -9.41 12.20 23.02
C GLN A 378 -9.01 13.46 22.25
N GLU A 379 -7.87 13.42 21.55
CA GLU A 379 -7.37 14.54 20.74
C GLU A 379 -8.29 14.83 19.54
N VAL A 380 -8.75 13.80 18.84
CA VAL A 380 -9.58 13.97 17.63
C VAL A 380 -11.01 14.39 17.95
N LEU A 381 -11.57 13.93 19.07
CA LEU A 381 -12.94 14.23 19.46
C LEU A 381 -13.05 15.46 20.38
N GLU A 382 -11.93 16.12 20.70
CA GLU A 382 -11.85 17.25 21.63
C GLU A 382 -12.52 16.95 22.99
N ILE A 383 -12.49 15.69 23.43
CA ILE A 383 -13.09 15.29 24.71
C ILE A 383 -12.13 15.71 25.83
N PRO A 384 -12.55 16.58 26.78
CA PRO A 384 -11.70 16.98 27.89
C PRO A 384 -11.21 15.75 28.67
N SER A 385 -9.91 15.68 28.95
CA SER A 385 -9.34 14.65 29.80
C SER A 385 -9.99 14.69 31.19
N SER A 386 -10.83 13.70 31.52
CA SER A 386 -11.30 13.50 32.89
C SER A 386 -10.15 12.93 33.71
N PHE A 387 -9.50 13.82 34.48
CA PHE A 387 -8.56 13.49 35.53
C PHE A 387 -9.23 12.77 36.70
#